data_AF-A0AAP0RF88-F1
#
_entry.id   AF-A0AAP0RF88-F1
#
_cell.length_a   1.000
_cell.length_b   1.000
_cell.length_c   1.000
_cell.angle_alpha   90.00
_cell.angle_beta   90.00
_cell.angle_gamma   90.00
#
_symmetry.space_group_name_H-M   'P 1'
#
loop_
_entity.id
_entity.type
_entity.pdbx_description
1 polymer ?
#
loop_
_entity_poly.entity_id
_entity_poly.type
_entity_poly.pdbx_seq_one_letter_code
_entity_poly.pdbx_strand_id
1 'polypeptide(L)'
;MHAGRFLEYSLHTVQDLVHHKLLHLIEKQANSGDRIDLQVRCLAPDLPKVPFAKAFEEATEIISFRFFVPPFVWQPMKFFGVGSEQRLKEAIRVVHDSAEKMVTDQRIELSNAGSLDDRFDLLSRLIQIKNPDNQGEKGLCGIKMSKTAIEVPPKGGFSFDLCRRNEMLFKKGVQPPSYRKTGTTIVGLIFQDGVILGADTRATEGPIVCDKNCEKIHYMAPNIYCCGAGTAADTEAVTDMVSSQLQLHRYHTGRESRVVTALTLLKSHLFNYQGHVQAALVLGGVDVTGPHLHTIYPHGSTDTLPFATMGSGSLAAMAVFESKYREGLTKDEGINLVCEAICSGIFNDLGSGSNVDVCVITKGQKEYLRNHKLPNPRTYVNPKGYSFSKKIEVLSTKVTPLKERVEVIEGGEAMEE
;
A
#
# COMPACT_ATOMS: atom_id res chain seq x y z
N MET A 1 8.73 -16.49 -27.14
CA MET A 1 10.16 -16.88 -27.01
C MET A 1 10.75 -16.70 -25.60
N HIS A 2 9.99 -16.38 -24.54
CA HIS A 2 10.57 -16.09 -23.20
C HIS A 2 10.54 -17.24 -22.18
N ALA A 3 9.78 -18.32 -22.42
CA ALA A 3 9.56 -19.38 -21.41
C ALA A 3 10.84 -20.17 -21.07
N GLY A 4 11.66 -20.55 -22.06
CA GLY A 4 12.85 -21.39 -21.83
C GLY A 4 13.88 -20.74 -20.91
N ARG A 5 14.27 -19.48 -21.18
CA ARG A 5 15.22 -18.73 -20.35
C ARG A 5 14.71 -18.48 -18.92
N PHE A 6 13.40 -18.29 -18.75
CA PHE A 6 12.81 -18.17 -17.42
C PHE A 6 12.93 -19.50 -16.65
N LEU A 7 12.60 -20.62 -17.31
CA LEU A 7 12.71 -21.96 -16.72
C LEU A 7 14.16 -22.28 -16.31
N GLU A 8 15.14 -22.02 -17.19
CA GLU A 8 16.58 -22.14 -16.92
C GLU A 8 17.01 -21.31 -15.71
N TYR A 9 16.62 -20.03 -15.66
CA TYR A 9 16.98 -19.13 -14.58
C TYR A 9 16.35 -19.55 -13.24
N SER A 10 15.09 -20.00 -13.25
CA SER A 10 14.42 -20.56 -12.08
C SER A 10 15.11 -21.83 -11.59
N LEU A 11 15.47 -22.75 -12.49
CA LEU A 11 16.19 -23.99 -12.16
C LEU A 11 17.55 -23.68 -11.50
N HIS A 12 18.32 -22.78 -12.11
CA HIS A 12 19.63 -22.36 -11.59
C HIS A 12 19.51 -21.64 -10.24
N THR A 13 18.46 -20.84 -10.04
CA THR A 13 18.17 -20.17 -8.77
C THR A 13 17.79 -21.17 -7.68
N VAL A 14 16.94 -22.15 -7.97
CA VAL A 14 16.55 -23.21 -7.02
C VAL A 14 17.75 -24.08 -6.66
N GLN A 15 18.58 -24.43 -7.65
CA GLN A 15 19.77 -25.24 -7.45
C GLN A 15 20.78 -24.54 -6.53
N ASP A 16 21.02 -23.24 -6.73
CA ASP A 16 21.86 -22.39 -5.86
C ASP A 16 21.30 -22.27 -4.43
N LEU A 17 19.98 -22.04 -4.30
CA LEU A 17 19.32 -21.89 -3.00
C LEU A 17 19.36 -23.21 -2.19
N VAL A 18 19.19 -24.36 -2.85
CA VAL A 18 19.27 -25.67 -2.20
C VAL A 18 20.72 -26.05 -1.88
N HIS A 19 21.64 -25.99 -2.85
CA HIS A 19 23.00 -26.51 -2.66
C HIS A 19 23.90 -25.56 -1.88
N HIS A 20 23.91 -24.27 -2.20
CA HIS A 20 24.84 -23.31 -1.57
C HIS A 20 24.32 -22.71 -0.27
N LYS A 21 23.00 -22.73 -0.02
CA LYS A 21 22.41 -22.16 1.21
C LYS A 21 21.76 -23.21 2.10
N LEU A 22 20.81 -24.01 1.59
CA LEU A 22 20.04 -24.92 2.44
C LEU A 22 20.90 -26.08 2.98
N LEU A 23 21.63 -26.80 2.12
CA LEU A 23 22.53 -27.88 2.56
C LEU A 23 23.58 -27.38 3.55
N HIS A 24 24.21 -26.24 3.25
CA HIS A 24 25.26 -25.66 4.09
C HIS A 24 24.75 -25.21 5.47
N LEU A 25 23.47 -24.79 5.55
CA LEU A 25 22.80 -24.43 6.80
C LEU A 25 22.38 -25.68 7.59
N ILE A 26 21.89 -26.73 6.92
CA ILE A 26 21.59 -28.04 7.53
C ILE A 26 22.87 -28.66 8.12
N GLU A 27 23.97 -28.69 7.36
CA GLU A 27 25.26 -29.23 7.80
C GLU A 27 25.83 -28.43 8.98
N LYS A 28 25.68 -27.10 8.97
CA LYS A 28 26.09 -26.25 10.08
C LYS A 28 25.28 -26.48 11.36
N GLN A 29 23.99 -26.77 11.26
CA GLN A 29 23.13 -27.06 12.43
C GLN A 29 23.23 -28.52 12.90
N ALA A 30 23.46 -29.48 11.99
CA ALA A 30 23.82 -30.85 12.36
C ALA A 30 25.09 -30.89 13.23
N ASN A 31 26.05 -29.99 12.96
CA ASN A 31 27.26 -29.83 13.75
C ASN A 31 27.09 -28.97 15.02
N SER A 32 26.01 -28.20 15.19
CA SER A 32 25.73 -27.46 16.45
C SER A 32 24.94 -28.29 17.47
N GLY A 33 24.34 -29.41 17.05
CA GLY A 33 23.51 -30.27 17.90
C GLY A 33 22.07 -29.77 18.08
N ASP A 34 21.69 -28.67 17.40
CA ASP A 34 20.34 -28.14 17.42
C ASP A 34 19.39 -29.06 16.62
N ARG A 35 18.23 -29.39 17.22
CA ARG A 35 17.23 -30.23 16.56
C ARG A 35 16.28 -29.37 15.72
N ILE A 36 16.43 -29.42 14.40
CA ILE A 36 15.40 -28.95 13.47
C ILE A 36 14.42 -30.09 13.20
N ASP A 37 13.12 -29.88 13.45
CA ASP A 37 12.08 -30.77 12.92
C ASP A 37 11.79 -30.45 11.45
N LEU A 38 12.75 -30.81 10.59
CA LEU A 38 12.54 -30.84 9.15
C LEU A 38 11.70 -32.09 8.84
N GLN A 39 10.47 -31.90 8.35
CA GLN A 39 9.69 -32.98 7.74
C GLN A 39 10.36 -33.41 6.42
N VAL A 40 11.40 -34.25 6.51
CA VAL A 40 12.20 -34.77 5.38
C VAL A 40 11.34 -35.51 4.34
N ARG A 41 10.10 -35.89 4.70
CA ARG A 41 9.16 -36.55 3.78
C ARG A 41 8.56 -35.64 2.70
N CYS A 42 8.63 -34.31 2.80
CA CYS A 42 7.97 -33.39 1.84
C CYS A 42 8.45 -33.50 0.37
N LEU A 43 9.51 -34.26 0.10
CA LEU A 43 10.08 -34.50 -1.23
C LEU A 43 10.10 -35.99 -1.64
N ALA A 44 9.45 -36.88 -0.88
CA ALA A 44 9.36 -38.29 -1.25
C ALA A 44 8.36 -38.51 -2.41
N PRO A 45 8.73 -39.24 -3.48
CA PRO A 45 7.83 -39.50 -4.61
C PRO A 45 6.59 -40.33 -4.23
N ASP A 46 6.67 -41.08 -3.11
CA ASP A 46 5.63 -41.97 -2.60
C ASP A 46 4.65 -41.28 -1.63
N LEU A 47 4.56 -39.94 -1.65
CA LEU A 47 3.71 -39.19 -0.73
C LEU A 47 2.21 -39.51 -0.97
N PRO A 48 1.40 -39.76 0.08
CA PRO A 48 -0.04 -39.85 -0.08
C PRO A 48 -0.57 -38.55 -0.69
N LYS A 49 -1.43 -38.66 -1.72
CA LYS A 49 -2.00 -37.50 -2.42
C LYS A 49 -2.81 -36.64 -1.45
N VAL A 50 -2.21 -35.56 -0.97
CA VAL A 50 -2.83 -34.60 -0.05
C VAL A 50 -3.96 -33.87 -0.79
N PRO A 51 -5.24 -33.96 -0.35
CA PRO A 51 -6.36 -33.33 -1.07
C PRO A 51 -6.19 -31.81 -1.24
N PHE A 52 -5.65 -31.13 -0.22
CA PHE A 52 -5.31 -29.71 -0.26
C PHE A 52 -4.33 -29.37 -1.39
N ALA A 53 -3.21 -30.09 -1.50
CA ALA A 53 -2.17 -29.80 -2.50
C ALA A 53 -2.72 -29.97 -3.92
N LYS A 54 -3.44 -31.07 -4.17
CA LYS A 54 -4.10 -31.32 -5.46
C LYS A 54 -5.12 -30.23 -5.80
N ALA A 55 -5.95 -29.82 -4.84
CA ALA A 55 -6.95 -28.77 -5.05
C ALA A 55 -6.30 -27.40 -5.29
N PHE A 56 -5.17 -27.11 -4.64
CA PHE A 56 -4.42 -25.87 -4.84
C PHE A 56 -3.76 -25.82 -6.23
N GLU A 57 -3.16 -26.92 -6.68
CA GLU A 57 -2.62 -27.07 -8.04
C GLU A 57 -3.72 -26.91 -9.10
N GLU A 58 -4.85 -27.60 -8.94
CA GLU A 58 -5.99 -27.57 -9.85
C GLU A 58 -6.63 -26.15 -9.93
N ALA A 59 -6.74 -25.46 -8.80
CA ALA A 59 -7.18 -24.05 -8.78
C ALA A 59 -6.18 -23.14 -9.51
N THR A 60 -4.87 -23.34 -9.30
CA THR A 60 -3.81 -22.55 -9.93
C THR A 60 -3.76 -22.77 -11.45
N GLU A 61 -3.94 -24.00 -11.92
CA GLU A 61 -4.03 -24.35 -13.34
C GLU A 61 -5.21 -23.65 -14.00
N ILE A 62 -6.41 -23.73 -13.40
CA ILE A 62 -7.63 -23.12 -13.95
C ILE A 62 -7.55 -21.58 -13.94
N ILE A 63 -6.99 -20.98 -12.89
CA ILE A 63 -6.75 -19.53 -12.86
C ILE A 63 -5.73 -19.11 -13.92
N SER A 64 -4.65 -19.89 -14.11
CA SER A 64 -3.64 -19.63 -15.15
C SER A 64 -4.25 -19.72 -16.55
N PHE A 65 -5.15 -20.68 -16.79
CA PHE A 65 -5.84 -20.86 -18.07
C PHE A 65 -6.67 -19.62 -18.49
N ARG A 66 -7.22 -18.85 -17.54
CA ARG A 66 -7.95 -17.60 -17.83
C ARG A 66 -7.07 -16.50 -18.46
N PHE A 67 -5.75 -16.54 -18.27
CA PHE A 67 -4.82 -15.60 -18.91
C PHE A 67 -4.52 -15.94 -20.37
N PHE A 68 -4.72 -17.21 -20.77
CA PHE A 68 -4.47 -17.68 -22.13
C PHE A 68 -5.75 -17.79 -22.97
N VAL A 69 -6.93 -17.80 -22.34
CA VAL A 69 -8.22 -17.90 -23.01
C VAL A 69 -8.93 -16.55 -23.06
N PRO A 70 -9.43 -16.10 -24.22
CA PRO A 70 -10.16 -14.85 -24.35
C PRO A 70 -11.38 -14.74 -23.40
N PRO A 71 -11.69 -13.54 -22.86
CA PRO A 71 -12.79 -13.34 -21.92
C PRO A 71 -14.13 -13.91 -22.38
N PHE A 72 -14.47 -13.76 -23.67
CA PHE A 72 -15.74 -14.24 -24.23
C PHE A 72 -15.96 -15.76 -24.16
N VAL A 73 -14.91 -16.56 -23.87
CA VAL A 73 -15.01 -18.02 -23.71
C VAL A 73 -15.20 -18.41 -22.24
N TRP A 74 -14.37 -17.88 -21.33
CA TRP A 74 -14.45 -18.27 -19.92
C TRP A 74 -15.51 -17.50 -19.12
N GLN A 75 -15.89 -16.28 -19.53
CA GLN A 75 -16.94 -15.52 -18.84
C GLN A 75 -18.32 -16.22 -18.89
N PRO A 76 -18.79 -16.75 -20.05
CA PRO A 76 -20.00 -17.58 -20.06
C PRO A 76 -19.88 -18.83 -19.19
N MET A 77 -18.74 -19.53 -19.22
CA MET A 77 -18.50 -20.72 -18.39
C MET A 77 -18.57 -20.39 -16.89
N LYS A 78 -18.08 -19.20 -16.49
CA LYS A 78 -18.15 -18.68 -15.11
C LYS A 78 -19.58 -18.33 -14.71
N PHE A 79 -20.34 -17.70 -15.62
CA PHE A 79 -21.74 -17.32 -15.39
C PHE A 79 -22.65 -18.55 -15.22
N PHE A 80 -22.57 -19.52 -16.14
CA PHE A 80 -23.35 -20.76 -16.05
C PHE A 80 -22.78 -21.75 -15.02
N GLY A 81 -21.54 -21.55 -14.57
CA GLY A 81 -20.88 -22.41 -13.58
C GLY A 81 -20.57 -23.81 -14.11
N VAL A 82 -20.15 -23.93 -15.37
CA VAL A 82 -19.95 -25.21 -16.08
C VAL A 82 -18.49 -25.41 -16.45
N GLY A 83 -18.00 -26.66 -16.38
CA GLY A 83 -16.66 -27.03 -16.83
C GLY A 83 -15.56 -26.64 -15.83
N SER A 84 -14.50 -25.97 -16.31
CA SER A 84 -13.37 -25.54 -15.48
C SER A 84 -13.79 -24.64 -14.31
N GLU A 85 -14.80 -23.79 -14.51
CA GLU A 85 -15.30 -22.88 -13.48
C GLU A 85 -16.08 -23.59 -12.36
N GLN A 86 -16.66 -24.76 -12.62
CA GLN A 86 -17.21 -25.62 -11.58
C GLN A 86 -16.09 -26.28 -10.76
N ARG A 87 -15.10 -26.87 -11.45
CA ARG A 87 -13.93 -27.49 -10.83
C ARG A 87 -13.15 -26.52 -9.94
N LEU A 88 -13.04 -25.25 -10.34
CA LEU A 88 -12.42 -24.21 -9.53
C LEU A 88 -13.20 -23.94 -8.22
N LYS A 89 -14.54 -23.90 -8.26
CA LYS A 89 -15.37 -23.74 -7.04
C LYS A 89 -15.19 -24.92 -6.09
N GLU A 90 -15.16 -26.14 -6.62
CA GLU A 90 -14.93 -27.37 -5.85
C GLU A 90 -13.52 -27.40 -5.25
N ALA A 91 -12.49 -27.02 -6.02
CA ALA A 91 -11.11 -26.92 -5.55
C ALA A 91 -10.92 -25.86 -4.45
N ILE A 92 -11.48 -24.65 -4.62
CA ILE A 92 -11.44 -23.59 -3.60
C ILE A 92 -12.13 -24.05 -2.30
N ARG A 93 -13.25 -24.78 -2.41
CA ARG A 93 -13.92 -25.35 -1.24
C ARG A 93 -13.03 -26.35 -0.50
N VAL A 94 -12.39 -27.30 -1.20
CA VAL A 94 -11.47 -28.26 -0.57
C VAL A 94 -10.29 -27.57 0.13
N VAL A 95 -9.77 -26.49 -0.45
CA VAL A 95 -8.73 -25.65 0.17
C VAL A 95 -9.24 -25.00 1.46
N HIS A 96 -10.46 -24.45 1.46
CA HIS A 96 -11.07 -23.80 2.63
C HIS A 96 -11.39 -24.81 3.74
N ASP A 97 -12.09 -25.90 3.40
CA ASP A 97 -12.45 -26.99 4.34
C ASP A 97 -11.18 -27.59 5.00
N SER A 98 -10.07 -27.68 4.27
CA SER A 98 -8.78 -28.15 4.80
C SER A 98 -8.13 -27.13 5.75
N ALA A 99 -8.16 -25.84 5.41
CA ALA A 99 -7.58 -24.78 6.23
C ALA A 99 -8.37 -24.57 7.53
N GLU A 100 -9.70 -24.59 7.48
CA GLU A 100 -10.55 -24.57 8.67
C GLU A 100 -10.27 -25.77 9.56
N LYS A 101 -10.21 -26.98 8.99
CA LYS A 101 -9.91 -28.20 9.74
C LYS A 101 -8.56 -28.13 10.46
N MET A 102 -7.50 -27.69 9.78
CA MET A 102 -6.18 -27.51 10.42
C MET A 102 -6.26 -26.54 11.60
N VAL A 103 -6.99 -25.43 11.47
CA VAL A 103 -7.15 -24.45 12.57
C VAL A 103 -8.00 -25.02 13.72
N THR A 104 -9.04 -25.83 13.45
CA THR A 104 -9.84 -26.46 14.51
C THR A 104 -9.06 -27.55 15.24
N ASP A 105 -8.37 -28.43 14.51
CA ASP A 105 -7.59 -29.53 15.10
C ASP A 105 -6.47 -28.97 15.98
N GLN A 106 -5.74 -27.94 15.51
CA GLN A 106 -4.72 -27.25 16.30
C GLN A 106 -5.28 -26.58 17.57
N ARG A 107 -6.48 -25.98 17.50
CA ARG A 107 -7.13 -25.38 18.69
C ARG A 107 -7.53 -26.43 19.72
N ILE A 108 -7.97 -27.60 19.29
CA ILE A 108 -8.32 -28.72 20.18
C ILE A 108 -7.05 -29.27 20.85
N GLU A 109 -5.95 -29.44 20.11
CA GLU A 109 -4.65 -29.80 20.71
C GLU A 109 -4.17 -28.77 21.73
N LEU A 110 -4.28 -27.47 21.42
CA LEU A 110 -3.91 -26.38 22.33
C LEU A 110 -4.77 -26.36 23.60
N SER A 111 -6.04 -26.78 23.55
CA SER A 111 -6.88 -26.91 24.76
C SER A 111 -6.55 -28.14 25.62
N ASN A 112 -5.97 -29.19 25.03
CA ASN A 112 -5.64 -30.43 25.73
C ASN A 112 -4.20 -30.43 26.31
N ALA A 113 -3.28 -29.67 25.72
CA ALA A 113 -1.89 -29.56 26.17
C ALA A 113 -1.71 -28.44 27.20
N GLY A 114 -1.89 -28.76 28.49
CA GLY A 114 -1.90 -27.81 29.62
C GLY A 114 -0.58 -27.08 29.98
N SER A 115 0.42 -27.06 29.09
CA SER A 115 1.64 -26.24 29.24
C SER A 115 2.31 -26.04 27.87
N LEU A 116 2.76 -24.81 27.57
CA LEU A 116 3.18 -24.38 26.23
C LEU A 116 4.40 -23.44 26.28
N ASP A 117 5.57 -23.95 26.69
CA ASP A 117 6.86 -23.23 26.55
C ASP A 117 7.75 -23.80 25.43
N ASP A 118 7.43 -25.00 24.91
CA ASP A 118 8.35 -25.83 24.11
C ASP A 118 7.94 -26.08 22.63
N ARG A 119 6.93 -25.38 22.08
CA ARG A 119 6.51 -25.55 20.67
C ARG A 119 6.46 -24.23 19.89
N PHE A 120 7.40 -24.07 18.95
CA PHE A 120 7.70 -22.83 18.21
C PHE A 120 7.08 -22.74 16.79
N ASP A 121 5.81 -23.12 16.62
CA ASP A 121 5.11 -22.98 15.33
C ASP A 121 4.54 -21.55 15.12
N LEU A 122 4.69 -21.04 13.90
CA LEU A 122 4.09 -19.80 13.38
C LEU A 122 2.56 -19.78 13.54
N LEU A 123 1.88 -20.90 13.29
CA LEU A 123 0.43 -21.03 13.44
C LEU A 123 -0.01 -20.87 14.91
N SER A 124 0.73 -21.48 15.84
CA SER A 124 0.48 -21.33 17.28
C SER A 124 0.64 -19.88 17.76
N ARG A 125 1.68 -19.18 17.28
CA ARG A 125 1.85 -17.74 17.59
C ARG A 125 0.74 -16.86 17.01
N LEU A 126 0.29 -17.13 15.79
CA LEU A 126 -0.83 -16.41 15.17
C LEU A 126 -2.16 -16.59 15.94
N ILE A 127 -2.38 -17.76 16.54
CA ILE A 127 -3.54 -18.01 17.41
C ILE A 127 -3.40 -17.27 18.75
N GLN A 128 -2.20 -17.26 19.36
CA GLN A 128 -1.94 -16.56 20.63
C GLN A 128 -2.08 -15.03 20.52
N ILE A 129 -1.62 -14.40 19.43
CA ILE A 129 -1.69 -12.94 19.22
C ILE A 129 -3.12 -12.38 19.32
N LYS A 130 -4.15 -13.24 19.15
CA LYS A 130 -5.56 -12.83 19.23
C LYS A 130 -6.13 -12.77 20.66
N ASN A 131 -5.40 -13.25 21.68
CA ASN A 131 -5.78 -13.25 23.10
C ASN A 131 -4.65 -12.61 23.95
N PRO A 132 -4.74 -11.32 24.33
CA PRO A 132 -3.61 -10.57 24.88
C PRO A 132 -3.33 -10.75 26.39
N ASP A 133 -4.08 -11.61 27.10
CA ASP A 133 -3.97 -11.75 28.55
C ASP A 133 -3.06 -12.92 28.98
N ASN A 134 -1.73 -12.76 28.84
CA ASN A 134 -0.73 -13.26 29.81
C ASN A 134 0.74 -12.96 29.43
N GLN A 135 1.47 -12.37 30.40
CA GLN A 135 2.93 -12.47 30.62
C GLN A 135 3.86 -11.85 29.55
N GLY A 136 5.05 -11.32 29.87
CA GLY A 136 5.71 -11.20 31.18
C GLY A 136 7.24 -11.23 30.99
N GLU A 137 7.92 -10.09 31.05
CA GLU A 137 9.34 -9.97 30.66
C GLU A 137 10.32 -10.70 31.59
N LYS A 138 11.06 -11.67 31.02
CA LYS A 138 12.47 -12.02 31.34
C LYS A 138 13.11 -12.52 30.02
N GLY A 139 14.34 -12.23 29.63
CA GLY A 139 15.45 -11.58 30.35
C GLY A 139 16.69 -12.48 30.25
N LEU A 140 17.62 -12.18 29.34
CA LEU A 140 18.86 -12.98 29.18
C LEU A 140 20.06 -12.09 28.81
N CYS A 141 21.18 -12.35 29.48
CA CYS A 141 22.42 -11.61 29.37
C CYS A 141 23.58 -12.56 29.08
N GLY A 142 24.52 -12.11 28.22
CA GLY A 142 25.90 -12.62 28.18
C GLY A 142 26.35 -13.22 26.85
N ILE A 143 27.35 -12.61 26.21
CA ILE A 143 28.73 -13.15 26.08
C ILE A 143 29.63 -12.22 25.21
N LYS A 144 30.95 -12.30 25.44
CA LYS A 144 32.08 -11.53 24.85
C LYS A 144 32.77 -12.35 23.73
N MET A 145 33.48 -11.84 22.73
CA MET A 145 33.84 -10.50 22.21
C MET A 145 34.23 -10.67 20.70
N SER A 146 34.44 -9.66 19.85
CA SER A 146 35.72 -8.90 19.73
C SER A 146 35.81 -8.06 18.42
N LYS A 147 36.91 -7.32 18.25
CA LYS A 147 37.30 -6.44 17.11
C LYS A 147 37.35 -7.22 15.76
N THR A 148 37.37 -6.64 14.56
CA THR A 148 38.06 -5.41 14.06
C THR A 148 37.54 -5.02 12.65
N ALA A 149 38.10 -3.94 12.08
CA ALA A 149 38.07 -3.51 10.67
C ALA A 149 36.84 -2.71 10.19
N ILE A 150 37.10 -1.46 9.81
CA ILE A 150 36.22 -0.64 8.97
C ILE A 150 36.74 -0.80 7.55
N GLU A 151 36.05 -1.60 6.74
CA GLU A 151 36.30 -1.65 5.30
C GLU A 151 35.40 -0.64 4.58
N VAL A 152 35.98 0.09 3.64
CA VAL A 152 35.23 1.00 2.76
C VAL A 152 34.54 0.14 1.69
N PRO A 153 33.21 0.25 1.48
CA PRO A 153 32.51 -0.65 0.56
C PRO A 153 32.97 -0.43 -0.89
N PRO A 154 33.27 -1.51 -1.64
CA PRO A 154 33.70 -1.39 -3.03
C PRO A 154 32.55 -0.93 -3.94
N LYS A 155 32.92 -0.30 -5.07
CA LYS A 155 31.95 0.13 -6.08
C LYS A 155 31.24 -1.07 -6.73
N GLY A 156 29.96 -1.24 -6.45
CA GLY A 156 29.05 -2.12 -7.20
C GLY A 156 28.54 -3.32 -6.41
N GLY A 157 27.40 -3.17 -5.73
CA GLY A 157 26.70 -4.23 -5.01
C GLY A 157 25.67 -3.67 -4.03
N PHE A 158 24.72 -4.50 -3.59
CA PHE A 158 23.79 -4.14 -2.51
C PHE A 158 24.57 -4.02 -1.18
N SER A 159 24.64 -2.82 -0.59
CA SER A 159 25.22 -2.64 0.75
C SER A 159 24.19 -2.99 1.82
N PHE A 160 24.51 -4.00 2.64
CA PHE A 160 23.69 -4.45 3.78
C PHE A 160 24.27 -3.99 5.13
N ASP A 161 25.21 -3.05 5.13
CA ASP A 161 25.87 -2.56 6.35
C ASP A 161 24.86 -1.85 7.28
N LEU A 162 23.89 -1.15 6.68
CA LEU A 162 22.76 -0.56 7.40
C LEU A 162 21.85 -1.62 8.03
N CYS A 163 21.68 -2.79 7.40
CA CYS A 163 20.90 -3.89 7.96
C CYS A 163 21.57 -4.44 9.24
N ARG A 164 22.89 -4.71 9.18
CA ARG A 164 23.67 -5.13 10.35
C ARG A 164 23.64 -4.09 11.48
N ARG A 165 23.76 -2.81 11.13
CA ARG A 165 23.65 -1.70 12.09
C ARG A 165 22.28 -1.66 12.75
N ASN A 166 21.20 -1.74 11.96
CA ASN A 166 19.84 -1.69 12.46
C ASN A 166 19.50 -2.91 13.33
N GLU A 167 19.99 -4.10 12.99
CA GLU A 167 19.86 -5.30 13.83
C GLU A 167 20.63 -5.16 15.16
N MET A 168 21.83 -4.55 15.15
CA MET A 168 22.58 -4.24 16.37
C MET A 168 21.85 -3.22 17.26
N LEU A 169 21.20 -2.21 16.65
CA LEU A 169 20.39 -1.22 17.36
C LEU A 169 19.14 -1.87 17.99
N PHE A 170 18.46 -2.74 17.24
CA PHE A 170 17.32 -3.52 17.73
C PHE A 170 17.70 -4.40 18.94
N LYS A 171 18.83 -5.11 18.86
CA LYS A 171 19.39 -5.90 19.98
C LYS A 171 19.83 -5.05 21.18
N LYS A 172 20.01 -3.74 21.01
CA LYS A 172 20.27 -2.76 22.08
C LYS A 172 18.99 -2.10 22.62
N GLY A 173 17.81 -2.56 22.22
CA GLY A 173 16.52 -2.01 22.64
C GLY A 173 16.10 -0.72 21.92
N VAL A 174 16.83 -0.29 20.89
CA VAL A 174 16.42 0.85 20.05
C VAL A 174 15.34 0.36 19.10
N GLN A 175 14.09 0.73 19.39
CA GLN A 175 12.96 0.44 18.50
C GLN A 175 13.10 1.22 17.19
N PRO A 176 12.76 0.63 16.04
CA PRO A 176 12.71 1.36 14.78
C PRO A 176 11.63 2.45 14.85
N PRO A 177 11.79 3.59 14.16
CA PRO A 177 10.75 4.61 14.09
C PRO A 177 9.47 4.01 13.50
N SER A 178 8.38 4.08 14.26
CA SER A 178 7.04 3.69 13.79
C SER A 178 6.45 4.82 12.97
N TYR A 179 5.71 4.47 11.92
CA TYR A 179 4.97 5.42 11.09
C TYR A 179 3.46 5.31 11.37
N ARG A 180 2.75 6.43 11.22
CA ARG A 180 1.28 6.46 11.25
C ARG A 180 0.77 6.18 9.83
N LYS A 181 -0.20 5.26 9.71
CA LYS A 181 -1.01 5.10 8.50
C LYS A 181 -2.28 5.92 8.66
N THR A 182 -2.69 6.63 7.61
CA THR A 182 -4.02 7.23 7.54
C THR A 182 -5.01 6.21 6.96
N GLY A 183 -6.26 6.27 7.40
CA GLY A 183 -7.37 5.71 6.65
C GLY A 183 -7.65 6.54 5.41
N THR A 184 -7.94 5.89 4.27
CA THR A 184 -8.08 6.56 2.96
C THR A 184 -8.75 5.64 1.95
N THR A 185 -9.59 6.19 1.08
CA THR A 185 -10.00 5.57 -0.19
C THR A 185 -9.62 6.50 -1.33
N ILE A 186 -8.81 6.02 -2.26
CA ILE A 186 -8.52 6.70 -3.53
C ILE A 186 -8.86 5.79 -4.70
N VAL A 187 -9.35 6.38 -5.78
CA VAL A 187 -9.75 5.67 -6.99
C VAL A 187 -9.33 6.43 -8.24
N GLY A 188 -9.28 5.73 -9.36
CA GLY A 188 -9.22 6.34 -10.68
C GLY A 188 -9.89 5.46 -11.74
N LEU A 189 -10.37 6.08 -12.81
CA LEU A 189 -10.84 5.39 -14.01
C LEU A 189 -10.51 6.15 -15.29
N ILE A 190 -10.40 5.43 -16.40
CA ILE A 190 -10.31 5.95 -17.76
C ILE A 190 -11.73 6.05 -18.33
N PHE A 191 -12.05 7.20 -18.91
CA PHE A 191 -13.30 7.48 -19.63
C PHE A 191 -12.98 7.91 -21.06
N GLN A 192 -14.01 8.18 -21.89
CA GLN A 192 -13.83 8.41 -23.33
C GLN A 192 -12.78 9.47 -23.70
N ASP A 193 -12.71 10.59 -22.97
CA ASP A 193 -11.87 11.75 -23.34
C ASP A 193 -10.67 11.97 -22.39
N GLY A 194 -10.43 11.07 -21.42
CA GLY A 194 -9.44 11.32 -20.38
C GLY A 194 -9.43 10.35 -19.20
N VAL A 195 -8.96 10.86 -18.06
CA VAL A 195 -8.87 10.14 -16.78
C VAL A 195 -9.62 10.91 -15.71
N ILE A 196 -10.32 10.21 -14.82
CA ILE A 196 -10.94 10.78 -13.61
C ILE A 196 -10.28 10.12 -12.40
N LEU A 197 -9.79 10.94 -11.48
CA LEU A 197 -9.28 10.53 -10.18
C LEU A 197 -10.27 10.98 -9.09
N GLY A 198 -10.36 10.22 -8.00
CA GLY A 198 -11.18 10.58 -6.85
C GLY A 198 -10.56 10.17 -5.52
N ALA A 199 -10.91 10.90 -4.47
CA ALA A 199 -10.41 10.68 -3.11
C ALA A 199 -11.44 11.09 -2.05
N ASP A 200 -11.37 10.47 -0.87
CA ASP A 200 -12.02 10.96 0.34
C ASP A 200 -11.14 12.00 1.07
N THR A 201 -11.73 12.83 1.93
CA THR A 201 -11.03 13.99 2.54
C THR A 201 -10.67 13.82 4.02
N ARG A 202 -10.91 12.65 4.61
CA ARG A 202 -10.55 12.33 6.01
C ARG A 202 -9.08 11.96 6.12
N ALA A 203 -8.37 12.50 7.11
CA ALA A 203 -7.08 11.99 7.55
C ALA A 203 -7.16 11.58 9.03
N THR A 204 -6.73 10.36 9.35
CA THR A 204 -6.72 9.81 10.71
C THR A 204 -5.30 9.65 11.24
N GLU A 205 -5.10 9.91 12.54
CA GLU A 205 -3.94 9.44 13.27
C GLU A 205 -4.37 8.30 14.20
N GLY A 206 -4.13 7.06 13.77
CA GLY A 206 -4.70 5.90 14.44
C GLY A 206 -6.24 5.96 14.43
N PRO A 207 -6.92 5.85 15.58
CA PRO A 207 -8.39 5.88 15.65
C PRO A 207 -9.00 7.30 15.63
N ILE A 208 -8.19 8.36 15.70
CA ILE A 208 -8.68 9.74 15.79
C ILE A 208 -8.66 10.41 14.41
N VAL A 209 -9.74 11.10 14.04
CA VAL A 209 -9.78 11.96 12.85
C VAL A 209 -9.06 13.27 13.17
N CYS A 210 -7.88 13.47 12.58
CA CYS A 210 -7.08 14.67 12.77
C CYS A 210 -7.48 15.79 11.81
N ASP A 211 -7.79 15.45 10.56
CA ASP A 211 -8.35 16.38 9.59
C ASP A 211 -9.58 15.76 8.88
N LYS A 212 -10.57 16.61 8.60
CA LYS A 212 -11.80 16.27 7.89
C LYS A 212 -11.79 16.76 6.44
N ASN A 213 -10.89 17.67 6.09
CA ASN A 213 -10.79 18.30 4.78
C ASN A 213 -9.34 18.33 4.29
N CYS A 214 -8.66 17.18 4.42
CA CYS A 214 -7.33 16.95 3.88
C CYS A 214 -7.41 16.80 2.35
N GLU A 215 -6.32 17.10 1.63
CA GLU A 215 -6.19 16.92 0.19
C GLU A 215 -5.27 15.73 -0.11
N LYS A 216 -5.72 14.84 -1.00
CA LYS A 216 -4.99 13.60 -1.35
C LYS A 216 -4.71 13.46 -2.83
N ILE A 217 -5.12 14.43 -3.65
CA ILE A 217 -4.92 14.44 -5.11
C ILE A 217 -3.84 15.47 -5.44
N HIS A 218 -2.60 15.02 -5.51
CA HIS A 218 -1.40 15.84 -5.63
C HIS A 218 -1.13 16.22 -7.09
N TYR A 219 -0.63 17.43 -7.31
CA TYR A 219 -0.25 17.95 -8.62
C TYR A 219 1.15 17.48 -9.04
N MET A 220 1.28 16.87 -10.22
CA MET A 220 2.55 16.40 -10.77
C MET A 220 3.00 17.21 -12.00
N ALA A 221 2.06 17.54 -12.88
CA ALA A 221 2.27 18.33 -14.09
C ALA A 221 0.91 18.90 -14.57
N PRO A 222 0.87 19.85 -15.52
CA PRO A 222 -0.38 20.42 -16.02
C PRO A 222 -1.37 19.38 -16.56
N ASN A 223 -0.87 18.21 -16.96
CA ASN A 223 -1.59 17.08 -17.54
C ASN A 223 -1.51 15.79 -16.71
N ILE A 224 -0.98 15.83 -15.47
CA ILE A 224 -0.74 14.66 -14.61
C ILE A 224 -1.04 14.99 -13.14
N TYR A 225 -1.86 14.17 -12.49
CA TYR A 225 -2.11 14.21 -11.04
C TYR A 225 -1.89 12.82 -10.44
N CYS A 226 -1.68 12.78 -9.12
CA CYS A 226 -1.42 11.54 -8.40
C CYS A 226 -2.19 11.51 -7.08
N CYS A 227 -3.03 10.50 -6.88
CA CYS A 227 -3.67 10.28 -5.58
C CYS A 227 -2.73 9.55 -4.63
N GLY A 228 -2.65 9.99 -3.37
CA GLY A 228 -1.84 9.39 -2.30
C GLY A 228 -2.67 8.61 -1.27
N ALA A 229 -2.18 7.44 -0.87
CA ALA A 229 -2.68 6.66 0.26
C ALA A 229 -1.51 5.99 1.04
N GLY A 230 -1.74 5.65 2.31
CA GLY A 230 -0.73 5.04 3.17
C GLY A 230 -0.23 6.00 4.25
N THR A 231 1.05 6.38 4.19
CA THR A 231 1.62 7.39 5.09
C THR A 231 1.65 8.75 4.40
N ALA A 232 0.87 9.69 4.92
CA ALA A 232 0.64 11.00 4.28
C ALA A 232 1.95 11.77 3.97
N ALA A 233 2.90 11.79 4.91
CA ALA A 233 4.20 12.44 4.72
C ALA A 233 5.05 11.77 3.63
N ASP A 234 4.99 10.44 3.50
CA ASP A 234 5.70 9.71 2.45
C ASP A 234 5.08 9.99 1.09
N THR A 235 3.75 10.04 1.00
CA THR A 235 3.04 10.36 -0.24
C THR A 235 3.32 11.79 -0.70
N GLU A 236 3.25 12.76 0.20
CA GLU A 236 3.51 14.18 -0.10
C GLU A 236 4.96 14.40 -0.54
N ALA A 237 5.93 13.89 0.23
CA ALA A 237 7.36 14.04 -0.10
C ALA A 237 7.74 13.38 -1.44
N VAL A 238 7.19 12.19 -1.76
CA VAL A 238 7.51 11.51 -3.02
C VAL A 238 6.81 12.17 -4.21
N THR A 239 5.58 12.67 -4.06
CA THR A 239 4.91 13.41 -5.14
C THR A 239 5.59 14.73 -5.43
N ASP A 240 5.96 15.50 -4.40
CA ASP A 240 6.60 16.82 -4.58
C ASP A 240 7.98 16.71 -5.21
N MET A 241 8.79 15.73 -4.75
CA MET A 241 10.09 15.44 -5.34
C MET A 241 9.97 15.12 -6.84
N VAL A 242 9.04 14.25 -7.23
CA VAL A 242 8.85 13.89 -8.65
C VAL A 242 8.21 15.04 -9.44
N SER A 243 7.28 15.80 -8.86
CA SER A 243 6.67 16.99 -9.47
C SER A 243 7.73 18.04 -9.85
N SER A 244 8.66 18.31 -8.93
CA SER A 244 9.83 19.18 -9.17
C SER A 244 10.73 18.64 -10.30
N GLN A 245 11.04 17.34 -10.30
CA GLN A 245 11.84 16.71 -11.35
C GLN A 245 11.16 16.75 -12.73
N LEU A 246 9.84 16.56 -12.80
CA LEU A 246 9.05 16.69 -14.03
C LEU A 246 9.03 18.12 -14.55
N GLN A 247 8.97 19.12 -13.65
CA GLN A 247 9.05 20.53 -14.00
C GLN A 247 10.43 20.89 -14.59
N LEU A 248 11.52 20.46 -13.96
CA LEU A 248 12.88 20.64 -14.48
C LEU A 248 13.06 19.96 -15.84
N HIS A 249 12.56 18.73 -16.00
CA HIS A 249 12.62 18.00 -17.27
C HIS A 249 11.82 18.70 -18.38
N ARG A 250 10.64 19.24 -18.06
CA ARG A 250 9.81 20.04 -18.99
C ARG A 250 10.51 21.33 -19.41
N TYR A 251 11.14 22.06 -18.49
CA TYR A 251 11.91 23.27 -18.83
C TYR A 251 13.12 22.97 -19.72
N HIS A 252 13.83 21.86 -19.47
CA HIS A 252 14.97 21.48 -20.31
C HIS A 252 14.56 21.02 -21.72
N THR A 253 13.46 20.25 -21.83
CA THR A 253 13.03 19.66 -23.10
C THR A 253 12.12 20.56 -23.94
N GLY A 254 11.49 21.58 -23.33
CA GLY A 254 10.48 22.41 -23.97
C GLY A 254 9.20 21.66 -24.36
N ARG A 255 8.92 20.50 -23.74
CA ARG A 255 7.83 19.58 -24.09
C ARG A 255 7.01 19.16 -22.88
N GLU A 256 5.75 18.82 -23.10
CA GLU A 256 4.86 18.31 -22.04
C GLU A 256 5.38 17.00 -21.43
N SER A 257 5.10 16.83 -20.14
CA SER A 257 5.52 15.67 -19.35
C SER A 257 4.71 14.43 -19.75
N ARG A 258 5.39 13.29 -19.91
CA ARG A 258 4.75 11.99 -20.18
C ARG A 258 4.39 11.27 -18.88
N VAL A 259 3.26 10.56 -18.87
CA VAL A 259 2.80 9.84 -17.67
C VAL A 259 3.79 8.74 -17.28
N VAL A 260 4.34 8.03 -18.28
CA VAL A 260 5.40 7.04 -18.12
C VAL A 260 6.68 7.59 -17.47
N THR A 261 7.02 8.87 -17.65
CA THR A 261 8.18 9.49 -16.98
C THR A 261 7.92 9.61 -15.48
N ALA A 262 6.74 10.11 -15.08
CA ALA A 262 6.33 10.19 -13.68
C ALA A 262 6.29 8.80 -13.02
N LEU A 263 5.67 7.83 -13.70
CA LEU A 263 5.62 6.42 -13.27
C LEU A 263 7.02 5.84 -13.02
N THR A 264 7.96 6.13 -13.92
CA THR A 264 9.33 5.59 -13.86
C THR A 264 10.12 6.21 -12.70
N LEU A 265 9.96 7.52 -12.44
CA LEU A 265 10.59 8.19 -11.31
C LEU A 265 10.03 7.67 -9.98
N LEU A 266 8.71 7.60 -9.84
CA LEU A 266 8.04 7.10 -8.63
C LEU A 266 8.43 5.65 -8.31
N LYS A 267 8.31 4.72 -9.27
CA LYS A 267 8.61 3.31 -9.02
C LYS A 267 10.09 3.06 -8.71
N SER A 268 11.00 3.79 -9.37
CA SER A 268 12.44 3.66 -9.11
C SER A 268 12.80 4.18 -7.73
N HIS A 269 12.21 5.30 -7.30
CA HIS A 269 12.40 5.80 -5.94
C HIS A 269 11.88 4.80 -4.89
N LEU A 270 10.62 4.37 -4.99
CA LEU A 270 10.02 3.46 -4.02
C LEU A 270 10.75 2.10 -3.96
N PHE A 271 11.19 1.57 -5.11
CA PHE A 271 12.03 0.37 -5.16
C PHE A 271 13.41 0.58 -4.49
N ASN A 272 14.07 1.73 -4.66
CA ASN A 272 15.34 2.01 -3.98
C ASN A 272 15.22 1.98 -2.45
N TYR A 273 14.04 2.34 -1.91
CA TYR A 273 13.73 2.23 -0.49
C TYR A 273 13.13 0.87 -0.07
N GLN A 274 12.98 -0.10 -0.97
CA GLN A 274 12.55 -1.47 -0.68
C GLN A 274 11.27 -1.54 0.20
N GLY A 275 10.30 -0.66 -0.04
CA GLY A 275 9.05 -0.61 0.73
C GLY A 275 9.11 0.09 2.10
N HIS A 276 10.21 0.75 2.47
CA HIS A 276 10.28 1.57 3.68
C HIS A 276 9.49 2.89 3.55
N VAL A 277 9.39 3.44 2.33
CA VAL A 277 8.53 4.60 2.00
C VAL A 277 7.13 4.06 1.68
N GLN A 278 6.17 4.31 2.55
CA GLN A 278 4.84 3.68 2.53
C GLN A 278 3.81 4.49 1.76
N ALA A 279 4.18 4.84 0.52
CA ALA A 279 3.33 5.53 -0.44
C ALA A 279 2.66 4.55 -1.41
N ALA A 280 1.34 4.42 -1.31
CA ALA A 280 0.50 3.74 -2.28
C ALA A 280 -0.15 4.80 -3.18
N LEU A 281 0.08 4.73 -4.48
CA LEU A 281 -0.22 5.83 -5.41
C LEU A 281 -1.14 5.37 -6.55
N VAL A 282 -2.05 6.25 -6.96
CA VAL A 282 -2.81 6.14 -8.21
C VAL A 282 -2.45 7.33 -9.09
N LEU A 283 -1.65 7.08 -10.13
CA LEU A 283 -1.14 8.09 -11.05
C LEU A 283 -2.04 8.15 -12.29
N GLY A 284 -2.64 9.31 -12.56
CA GLY A 284 -3.50 9.54 -13.72
C GLY A 284 -3.03 10.74 -14.54
N GLY A 285 -3.07 10.62 -15.85
CA GLY A 285 -2.76 11.73 -16.73
C GLY A 285 -3.14 11.48 -18.18
N VAL A 286 -3.10 12.54 -18.99
CA VAL A 286 -3.31 12.48 -20.43
C VAL A 286 -2.07 13.03 -21.12
N ASP A 287 -1.46 12.25 -22.01
CA ASP A 287 -0.37 12.74 -22.86
C ASP A 287 -0.67 12.51 -24.35
N VAL A 288 0.26 12.84 -25.24
CA VAL A 288 -0.01 12.79 -26.69
C VAL A 288 -0.32 11.37 -27.22
N THR A 289 -0.06 10.31 -26.43
CA THR A 289 -0.47 8.93 -26.75
C THR A 289 -1.86 8.55 -26.25
N GLY A 290 -2.49 9.35 -25.38
CA GLY A 290 -3.81 9.09 -24.82
C GLY A 290 -3.89 9.24 -23.29
N PRO A 291 -5.02 8.84 -22.68
CA PRO A 291 -5.16 8.72 -21.24
C PRO A 291 -4.40 7.51 -20.70
N HIS A 292 -3.75 7.69 -19.54
CA HIS A 292 -3.04 6.63 -18.83
C HIS A 292 -3.39 6.66 -17.35
N LEU A 293 -3.65 5.48 -16.79
CA LEU A 293 -3.91 5.26 -15.37
C LEU A 293 -3.02 4.12 -14.88
N HIS A 294 -2.27 4.38 -13.81
CA HIS A 294 -1.35 3.42 -13.21
C HIS A 294 -1.51 3.37 -11.70
N THR A 295 -1.32 2.19 -11.11
CA THR A 295 -1.05 2.03 -9.68
C THR A 295 0.46 1.97 -9.45
N ILE A 296 0.91 2.47 -8.30
CA ILE A 296 2.26 2.20 -7.79
C ILE A 296 2.13 1.74 -6.34
N TYR A 297 2.57 0.53 -6.03
CA TYR A 297 2.59 0.02 -4.67
C TYR A 297 3.87 0.45 -3.94
N PRO A 298 3.89 0.51 -2.60
CA PRO A 298 5.06 0.97 -1.82
C PRO A 298 6.39 0.26 -2.12
N HIS A 299 6.35 -0.98 -2.63
CA HIS A 299 7.53 -1.76 -2.99
C HIS A 299 8.03 -1.51 -4.43
N GLY A 300 7.41 -0.59 -5.18
CA GLY A 300 7.81 -0.20 -6.54
C GLY A 300 7.24 -1.07 -7.68
N SER A 301 6.31 -1.99 -7.39
CA SER A 301 5.52 -2.63 -8.46
C SER A 301 4.48 -1.66 -9.02
N THR A 302 4.09 -1.88 -10.28
CA THR A 302 3.21 -0.99 -11.03
C THR A 302 2.29 -1.75 -11.97
N ASP A 303 0.99 -1.48 -11.93
CA ASP A 303 0.02 -2.00 -12.90
C ASP A 303 -0.54 -0.86 -13.76
N THR A 304 -1.03 -1.21 -14.95
CA THR A 304 -1.75 -0.30 -15.87
C THR A 304 -3.13 -0.87 -16.11
N LEU A 305 -4.18 -0.17 -15.69
CA LEU A 305 -5.54 -0.69 -15.62
C LEU A 305 -6.56 0.38 -16.07
N PRO A 306 -7.72 -0.01 -16.63
CA PRO A 306 -8.78 0.93 -17.01
C PRO A 306 -9.44 1.59 -15.80
N PHE A 307 -9.39 0.96 -14.63
CA PHE A 307 -9.77 1.53 -13.34
C PHE A 307 -8.88 0.96 -12.23
N ALA A 308 -8.75 1.69 -11.13
CA ALA A 308 -7.91 1.31 -9.99
C ALA A 308 -8.48 1.86 -8.67
N THR A 309 -8.23 1.15 -7.57
CA THR A 309 -8.56 1.60 -6.21
C THR A 309 -7.42 1.28 -5.25
N MET A 310 -7.08 2.20 -4.35
CA MET A 310 -6.03 2.00 -3.34
C MET A 310 -6.46 2.59 -1.99
N GLY A 311 -5.78 2.20 -0.90
CA GLY A 311 -6.11 2.60 0.48
C GLY A 311 -6.94 1.56 1.25
N SER A 312 -7.43 1.93 2.44
CA SER A 312 -8.17 1.05 3.36
C SER A 312 -9.56 0.67 2.85
N GLY A 313 -10.33 1.63 2.30
CA GLY A 313 -11.65 1.37 1.70
C GLY A 313 -11.61 0.90 0.25
N SER A 314 -10.42 0.57 -0.28
CA SER A 314 -10.22 0.15 -1.68
C SER A 314 -11.13 -0.99 -2.11
N LEU A 315 -11.30 -2.03 -1.28
CA LEU A 315 -12.15 -3.18 -1.61
C LEU A 315 -13.63 -2.81 -1.76
N ALA A 316 -14.14 -1.89 -0.93
CA ALA A 316 -15.52 -1.40 -1.01
C ALA A 316 -15.74 -0.54 -2.26
N ALA A 317 -14.74 0.24 -2.66
CA ALA A 317 -14.75 0.99 -3.91
C ALA A 317 -14.64 0.07 -5.14
N MET A 318 -13.79 -0.96 -5.08
CA MET A 318 -13.56 -1.90 -6.18
C MET A 318 -14.84 -2.68 -6.53
N ALA A 319 -15.63 -3.08 -5.53
CA ALA A 319 -16.93 -3.72 -5.74
C ALA A 319 -17.91 -2.85 -6.56
N VAL A 320 -17.85 -1.51 -6.43
CA VAL A 320 -18.65 -0.59 -7.23
C VAL A 320 -18.13 -0.53 -8.68
N PHE A 321 -16.81 -0.44 -8.87
CA PHE A 321 -16.23 -0.44 -10.22
C PHE A 321 -16.49 -1.76 -10.96
N GLU A 322 -16.23 -2.92 -10.35
CA GLU A 322 -16.51 -4.24 -10.96
C GLU A 322 -17.99 -4.45 -11.32
N SER A 323 -18.92 -3.80 -10.61
CA SER A 323 -20.37 -3.94 -10.88
C SER A 323 -20.94 -2.94 -11.88
N LYS A 324 -20.27 -1.80 -12.11
CA LYS A 324 -20.84 -0.66 -12.87
C LYS A 324 -19.93 -0.04 -13.93
N TYR A 325 -18.64 -0.39 -13.96
CA TYR A 325 -17.73 0.12 -14.98
C TYR A 325 -18.09 -0.42 -16.37
N ARG A 326 -18.01 0.46 -17.37
CA ARG A 326 -18.15 0.12 -18.79
C ARG A 326 -17.14 0.93 -19.59
N GLU A 327 -16.67 0.39 -20.70
CA GLU A 327 -15.87 1.16 -21.64
C GLU A 327 -16.72 2.27 -22.29
N GLY A 328 -16.07 3.37 -22.69
CA GLY A 328 -16.77 4.51 -23.31
C GLY A 328 -17.75 5.23 -22.38
N LEU A 329 -17.44 5.31 -21.08
CA LEU A 329 -18.15 6.19 -20.15
C LEU A 329 -18.00 7.66 -20.60
N THR A 330 -19.11 8.40 -20.54
CA THR A 330 -19.08 9.87 -20.65
C THR A 330 -18.45 10.49 -19.40
N LYS A 331 -18.05 11.77 -19.49
CA LYS A 331 -17.49 12.52 -18.35
C LYS A 331 -18.39 12.43 -17.11
N ASP A 332 -19.68 12.74 -17.26
CA ASP A 332 -20.60 12.86 -16.12
C ASP A 332 -20.94 11.49 -15.51
N GLU A 333 -21.06 10.43 -16.32
CA GLU A 333 -21.20 9.06 -15.82
C GLU A 333 -19.94 8.62 -15.06
N GLY A 334 -18.75 8.96 -15.56
CA GLY A 334 -17.48 8.68 -14.91
C GLY A 334 -17.34 9.40 -13.56
N ILE A 335 -17.71 10.69 -13.48
CA ILE A 335 -17.75 11.45 -12.21
C ILE A 335 -18.71 10.79 -11.22
N ASN A 336 -19.91 10.42 -11.67
CA ASN A 336 -20.91 9.77 -10.81
C ASN A 336 -20.42 8.41 -10.29
N LEU A 337 -19.79 7.59 -11.15
CA LEU A 337 -19.24 6.28 -10.77
C LEU A 337 -18.08 6.41 -9.78
N VAL A 338 -17.17 7.37 -9.98
CA VAL A 338 -16.10 7.70 -9.03
C VAL A 338 -16.68 8.15 -7.68
N CYS A 339 -17.69 9.03 -7.69
CA CYS A 339 -18.37 9.48 -6.48
C CYS A 339 -19.08 8.33 -5.74
N GLU A 340 -19.67 7.39 -6.45
CA GLU A 340 -20.31 6.22 -5.84
C GLU A 340 -19.28 5.26 -5.23
N ALA A 341 -18.17 5.00 -5.93
CA ALA A 341 -17.08 4.16 -5.44
C ALA A 341 -16.43 4.75 -4.18
N ILE A 342 -16.15 6.06 -4.14
CA ILE A 342 -15.66 6.73 -2.93
C ILE A 342 -16.72 6.71 -1.83
N CYS A 343 -18.01 6.97 -2.11
CA CYS A 343 -19.06 6.87 -1.11
C CYS A 343 -19.17 5.45 -0.50
N SER A 344 -18.97 4.39 -1.30
CA SER A 344 -18.90 3.02 -0.79
C SER A 344 -17.74 2.85 0.21
N GLY A 345 -16.57 3.41 -0.08
CA GLY A 345 -15.47 3.51 0.89
C GLY A 345 -15.87 4.28 2.17
N ILE A 346 -16.44 5.47 2.03
CA ILE A 346 -16.85 6.35 3.15
C ILE A 346 -17.82 5.67 4.12
N PHE A 347 -18.76 4.86 3.63
CA PHE A 347 -19.77 4.21 4.47
C PHE A 347 -19.36 2.84 5.02
N ASN A 348 -18.34 2.18 4.45
CA ASN A 348 -17.92 0.83 4.85
C ASN A 348 -16.51 0.75 5.46
N ASP A 349 -15.68 1.79 5.34
CA ASP A 349 -14.35 1.88 5.99
C ASP A 349 -14.33 2.99 7.06
N LEU A 350 -13.96 2.62 8.29
CA LEU A 350 -13.80 3.56 9.41
C LEU A 350 -12.72 4.63 9.13
N GLY A 351 -11.69 4.25 8.38
CA GLY A 351 -10.56 5.10 8.04
C GLY A 351 -10.91 6.23 7.07
N SER A 352 -11.89 6.00 6.19
CA SER A 352 -12.29 6.91 5.12
C SER A 352 -13.48 7.78 5.54
N GLY A 353 -13.69 8.94 4.92
CA GLY A 353 -14.90 9.73 5.17
C GLY A 353 -14.85 11.20 4.82
N SER A 354 -15.82 11.92 5.40
CA SER A 354 -16.07 13.35 5.20
C SER A 354 -16.62 13.65 3.79
N ASN A 355 -15.80 14.18 2.88
CA ASN A 355 -16.24 14.68 1.59
C ASN A 355 -15.61 13.86 0.46
N VAL A 356 -16.03 14.10 -0.79
CA VAL A 356 -15.46 13.50 -2.00
C VAL A 356 -14.84 14.59 -2.86
N ASP A 357 -13.56 14.40 -3.21
CA ASP A 357 -12.87 15.17 -4.24
C ASP A 357 -12.85 14.39 -5.56
N VAL A 358 -12.97 15.12 -6.67
CA VAL A 358 -12.85 14.56 -8.03
C VAL A 358 -11.92 15.44 -8.87
N CYS A 359 -10.99 14.82 -9.60
CA CYS A 359 -10.14 15.49 -10.57
C CYS A 359 -10.36 14.88 -11.95
N VAL A 360 -10.83 15.68 -12.91
CA VAL A 360 -11.00 15.28 -14.31
C VAL A 360 -9.83 15.84 -15.11
N ILE A 361 -9.13 14.97 -15.84
CA ILE A 361 -7.97 15.30 -16.66
C ILE A 361 -8.29 14.92 -18.10
N THR A 362 -8.32 15.90 -19.00
CA THR A 362 -8.48 15.71 -20.45
C THR A 362 -7.29 16.33 -21.18
N LYS A 363 -7.28 16.23 -22.51
CA LYS A 363 -6.17 16.75 -23.33
C LYS A 363 -6.09 18.29 -23.24
N GLY A 364 -5.11 18.79 -22.48
CA GLY A 364 -4.84 20.22 -22.31
C GLY A 364 -5.72 20.94 -21.27
N GLN A 365 -6.66 20.23 -20.63
CA GLN A 365 -7.54 20.80 -19.60
C GLN A 365 -7.58 19.89 -18.36
N LYS A 366 -7.66 20.54 -17.20
CA LYS A 366 -7.87 19.90 -15.90
C LYS A 366 -9.00 20.62 -15.16
N GLU A 367 -9.81 19.86 -14.44
CA GLU A 367 -10.93 20.35 -13.65
C GLU A 367 -10.87 19.69 -12.28
N TYR A 368 -10.65 20.48 -11.24
CA TYR A 368 -10.51 20.00 -9.87
C TYR A 368 -11.74 20.38 -9.06
N LEU A 369 -12.57 19.39 -8.77
CA LEU A 369 -13.84 19.51 -8.08
C LEU A 369 -13.64 19.14 -6.60
N ARG A 370 -13.07 20.09 -5.85
CA ARG A 370 -12.90 19.99 -4.40
C ARG A 370 -14.27 19.91 -3.73
N ASN A 371 -14.45 18.98 -2.80
CA ASN A 371 -15.69 18.80 -2.03
C ASN A 371 -16.95 18.64 -2.91
N HIS A 372 -16.80 18.01 -4.07
CA HIS A 372 -17.86 17.79 -5.06
C HIS A 372 -19.11 17.11 -4.46
N LYS A 373 -18.92 16.20 -3.50
CA LYS A 373 -20.01 15.54 -2.77
C LYS A 373 -19.78 15.57 -1.26
N LEU A 374 -20.83 15.90 -0.52
CA LEU A 374 -20.85 16.05 0.93
C LEU A 374 -21.81 15.02 1.57
N PRO A 375 -21.45 13.72 1.63
CA PRO A 375 -22.37 12.66 2.07
C PRO A 375 -22.76 12.77 3.55
N ASN A 376 -21.90 13.35 4.41
CA ASN A 376 -22.10 13.42 5.85
C ASN A 376 -22.00 14.87 6.37
N PRO A 377 -22.95 15.76 6.05
CA PRO A 377 -22.97 17.12 6.58
C PRO A 377 -23.17 17.11 8.10
N ARG A 378 -22.63 18.13 8.79
CA ARG A 378 -22.81 18.28 10.24
C ARG A 378 -24.25 18.66 10.56
N THR A 379 -25.05 17.69 10.98
CA THR A 379 -26.48 17.85 11.28
C THR A 379 -26.78 18.71 12.51
N TYR A 380 -25.89 18.73 13.51
CA TYR A 380 -26.07 19.51 14.73
C TYR A 380 -24.88 20.42 15.05
N VAL A 381 -25.20 21.69 15.27
CA VAL A 381 -24.32 22.72 15.83
C VAL A 381 -25.09 23.35 16.99
N ASN A 382 -24.49 23.42 18.18
CA ASN A 382 -25.10 24.13 19.30
C ASN A 382 -25.16 25.64 18.96
N PRO A 383 -26.35 26.25 18.78
CA PRO A 383 -26.47 27.64 18.31
C PRO A 383 -26.00 28.67 19.34
N LYS A 384 -25.87 28.28 20.61
CA LYS A 384 -25.36 29.16 21.69
C LYS A 384 -23.83 29.06 21.87
N GLY A 385 -23.20 28.08 21.23
CA GLY A 385 -21.79 27.74 21.46
C GLY A 385 -21.49 27.38 22.92
N TYR A 386 -20.23 27.50 23.31
CA TYR A 386 -19.79 27.52 24.70
C TYR A 386 -19.23 28.91 25.00
N SER A 387 -19.80 29.59 25.99
CA SER A 387 -19.34 30.90 26.45
C SER A 387 -18.83 30.77 27.89
N PHE A 388 -17.61 31.25 28.14
CA PHE A 388 -16.96 31.20 29.44
C PHE A 388 -17.01 32.58 30.09
N SER A 389 -17.73 32.69 31.22
CA SER A 389 -17.98 33.97 31.90
C SER A 389 -16.83 34.46 32.80
N LYS A 390 -15.88 33.58 33.14
CA LYS A 390 -14.72 33.93 33.97
C LYS A 390 -13.51 34.22 33.07
N LYS A 391 -12.82 35.33 33.39
CA LYS A 391 -11.41 35.49 32.99
C LYS A 391 -10.62 34.33 33.59
N ILE A 392 -9.91 33.58 32.75
CA ILE A 392 -8.99 32.53 33.19
C ILE A 392 -7.93 33.18 34.08
N GLU A 393 -7.56 32.52 35.18
CA GLU A 393 -6.53 33.03 36.08
C GLU A 393 -5.16 32.94 35.39
N VAL A 394 -4.44 34.06 35.31
CA VAL A 394 -3.14 34.16 34.61
C VAL A 394 -2.07 34.54 35.63
N LEU A 395 -1.10 33.65 35.83
CA LEU A 395 -0.02 33.82 36.81
C LEU A 395 0.97 34.93 36.43
N SER A 396 1.22 35.13 35.13
CA SER A 396 2.08 36.19 34.61
C SER A 396 1.75 36.51 33.16
N THR A 397 1.76 37.79 32.81
CA THR A 397 1.50 38.28 31.45
C THR A 397 2.66 39.16 31.01
N LYS A 398 3.31 38.82 29.90
CA LYS A 398 4.32 39.66 29.25
C LYS A 398 3.81 40.15 27.90
N VAL A 399 3.45 41.43 27.82
CA VAL A 399 3.14 42.09 26.54
C VAL A 399 4.42 42.71 26.00
N THR A 400 4.75 42.41 24.74
CA THR A 400 5.89 43.03 24.03
C THR A 400 5.34 43.87 22.90
N PRO A 401 5.39 45.22 22.96
CA PRO A 401 4.92 46.06 21.87
C PRO A 401 5.82 45.87 20.65
N LEU A 402 5.21 45.69 19.48
CA LEU A 402 5.92 45.75 18.21
C LEU A 402 6.33 47.21 17.96
N LYS A 403 7.58 47.46 17.61
CA LYS A 403 8.03 48.81 17.25
C LYS A 403 7.44 49.22 15.91
N GLU A 404 6.82 50.39 15.86
CA GLU A 404 6.59 51.11 14.61
C GLU A 404 7.96 51.38 13.97
N ARG A 405 8.15 50.87 12.75
CA ARG A 405 9.39 51.00 11.95
C ARG A 405 9.18 51.82 10.67
N VAL A 406 8.07 52.54 10.60
CA VAL A 406 7.66 53.32 9.43
C VAL A 406 7.21 54.69 9.91
N GLU A 407 8.07 55.70 9.74
CA GLU A 407 7.64 57.09 9.68
C GLU A 407 7.03 57.29 8.29
N VAL A 408 5.70 57.39 8.21
CA VAL A 408 5.02 57.79 6.99
C VAL A 408 5.19 59.31 6.87
N ILE A 409 6.15 59.74 6.04
CA ILE A 409 6.36 61.15 5.73
C ILE A 409 5.28 61.58 4.73
N GLU A 410 4.20 62.19 5.21
CA GLU A 410 3.21 62.87 4.37
C GLU A 410 3.82 64.18 3.81
N GLY A 411 4.56 64.08 2.70
CA GLY A 411 5.10 65.27 2.02
C GLY A 411 6.22 64.97 1.03
N GLY A 412 5.86 64.71 -0.22
CA GLY A 412 6.79 64.58 -1.36
C GLY A 412 6.00 64.25 -2.62
N GLU A 413 6.15 65.05 -3.67
CA GLU A 413 5.35 64.94 -4.90
C GLU A 413 5.61 63.63 -5.66
N ALA A 414 4.65 63.23 -6.49
CA ALA A 414 4.74 62.04 -7.31
C ALA A 414 5.96 62.11 -8.25
N MET A 415 6.77 61.05 -8.28
CA MET A 415 7.65 60.81 -9.44
C MET A 415 6.88 60.01 -10.47
N GLU A 416 6.56 60.68 -11.58
CA GLU A 416 6.33 60.06 -12.87
C GLU A 416 7.68 59.49 -13.38
N GLU A 417 7.72 58.19 -13.67
CA GLU A 417 8.21 57.58 -14.93
C GLU A 417 7.97 56.06 -14.94
#